data_AF-A0A920EF39-F1
#
_entry.id   AF-A0A920EF39-F1
#
_cell.length_a   1.000
_cell.length_b   1.000
_cell.length_c   1.000
_cell.angle_alpha   90.00
_cell.angle_beta   90.00
_cell.angle_gamma   90.00
#
_symmetry.space_group_name_H-M   'P 1'
#
loop_
_entity.id
_entity.type
_entity.pdbx_description
1 polymer ?
#
loop_
_entity_poly.entity_id
_entity_poly.type
_entity_poly.pdbx_seq_one_letter_code
_entity_poly.pdbx_strand_id
1 'polypeptide(L)' 'MSKVAFIGLGVMGYPMAGHLSKNYKTTVFNRNTEKSNKWISNYNGKMELSIPNTVKDADFVFAVLETIMIYPQFF' A
#
# COMPACT_ATOMS: atom_id res chain seq x y z
N MET A 1 11.35 -2.36 -13.83
CA MET A 1 11.17 -1.63 -12.55
C MET A 1 10.13 -2.37 -11.74
N SER A 2 10.52 -2.90 -10.59
CA SER A 2 9.67 -3.79 -9.78
C SER A 2 8.40 -3.09 -9.29
N LYS A 3 7.32 -3.86 -9.13
CA LYS A 3 6.02 -3.44 -8.64
C LYS A 3 5.92 -3.74 -7.15
N VAL A 4 5.61 -2.73 -6.35
CA VAL A 4 5.47 -2.85 -4.90
C VAL A 4 4.06 -2.47 -4.48
N ALA A 5 3.48 -3.26 -3.58
CA ALA A 5 2.16 -3.02 -3.01
C ALA A 5 2.26 -2.69 -1.51
N PHE A 6 1.56 -1.66 -1.07
CA PHE A 6 1.39 -1.34 0.35
C PHE A 6 -0.07 -1.52 0.75
N ILE A 7 -0.29 -2.39 1.73
CA ILE A 7 -1.57 -2.61 2.38
C ILE A 7 -1.48 -1.95 3.75
N GLY A 8 -2.14 -0.80 3.89
CA GLY A 8 -2.09 0.04 5.09
C GLY A 8 -1.13 1.21 4.95
N LEU A 9 -1.65 2.42 5.23
CA LEU A 9 -0.90 3.67 5.22
C LEU A 9 -0.90 4.31 6.61
N GLY A 10 -0.35 3.58 7.59
CA GLY A 10 -0.09 4.07 8.94
C GLY A 10 1.05 5.11 8.99
N VAL A 11 1.45 5.50 10.20
CA VAL A 11 2.53 6.50 10.41
C VAL A 11 3.82 6.12 9.70
N MET A 12 4.19 4.84 9.72
CA MET A 12 5.39 4.35 9.02
C MET A 12 5.12 4.05 7.53
N GLY A 13 4.00 3.41 7.21
CA GLY A 13 3.70 2.97 5.84
C GLY A 13 3.54 4.11 4.84
N TYR A 14 2.95 5.24 5.27
CA TYR A 14 2.71 6.40 4.41
C TYR A 14 4.00 7.01 3.81
N PRO A 15 5.00 7.43 4.61
CA PRO A 15 6.26 7.94 4.07
C PRO A 15 7.13 6.85 3.42
N MET A 16 7.08 5.60 3.88
CA MET A 16 7.83 4.49 3.29
C MET A 16 7.37 4.20 1.86
N ALA A 17 6.05 4.10 1.64
CA ALA A 17 5.49 3.96 0.30
C ALA A 17 5.89 5.15 -0.59
N GLY A 18 5.82 6.38 -0.07
CA GLY A 18 6.19 7.58 -0.81
C GLY A 18 7.68 7.65 -1.17
N HIS A 19 8.55 7.10 -0.32
CA HIS A 19 9.98 6.97 -0.61
C HIS A 19 10.22 5.94 -1.72
N LEU A 20 9.63 4.75 -1.62
CA LEU A 20 9.79 3.69 -2.62
C LEU A 20 9.19 4.08 -3.98
N SER A 21 8.14 4.90 -3.99
CA SER A 21 7.49 5.29 -5.24
C SER A 21 8.32 6.18 -6.17
N LYS A 22 9.44 6.72 -5.67
CA LYS A 22 10.46 7.41 -6.47
C LYS A 22 11.21 6.46 -7.40
N ASN A 23 11.37 5.19 -7.00
CA ASN A 23 12.21 4.20 -7.69
C ASN A 23 11.46 2.92 -8.10
N TYR A 24 10.22 2.73 -7.63
CA TYR A 24 9.42 1.52 -7.84
C TYR A 24 7.98 1.86 -8.23
N LYS A 25 7.35 0.99 -9.03
CA LYS A 25 5.92 1.13 -9.38
C LYS A 25 5.07 0.79 -8.16
N THR A 26 4.64 1.81 -7.43
CA THR A 26 3.99 1.65 -6.13
C THR A 26 2.47 1.71 -6.24
N THR A 27 1.81 0.72 -5.66
CA THR A 27 0.35 0.64 -5.52
C THR A 27 0.00 0.64 -4.04
N VAL A 28 -0.92 1.50 -3.63
CA VAL A 28 -1.32 1.62 -2.23
C VAL A 28 -2.79 1.28 -2.03
N PHE A 29 -3.09 0.65 -0.90
CA PHE A 29 -4.43 0.46 -0.40
C PHE A 29 -4.48 0.81 1.08
N ASN A 30 -5.58 1.41 1.49
CA ASN A 30 -5.87 1.66 2.88
C ASN A 30 -7.39 1.55 3.08
N ARG A 31 -7.81 0.98 4.23
CA ARG A 31 -9.24 0.82 4.57
C ARG A 31 -10.01 2.14 4.48
N ASN A 32 -9.38 3.25 4.89
CA ASN A 32 -9.89 4.60 4.62
C ASN A 32 -9.30 5.09 3.29
N THR A 33 -10.17 5.25 2.28
CA THR A 33 -9.83 5.71 0.93
C THR A 33 -9.29 7.13 0.89
N GLU A 34 -9.70 8.01 1.81
CA GLU A 34 -9.21 9.39 1.91
C GLU A 34 -7.69 9.43 2.14
N LYS A 35 -7.15 8.50 2.94
CA LYS A 35 -5.70 8.39 3.14
C LYS A 35 -4.97 8.01 1.85
N SER A 36 -5.51 7.07 1.07
CA SER A 36 -4.93 6.68 -0.21
C SER A 36 -5.02 7.80 -1.24
N ASN A 37 -6.15 8.53 -1.27
CA ASN A 37 -6.33 9.71 -2.12
C ASN A 37 -5.30 10.80 -1.77
N LYS A 38 -5.14 11.12 -0.49
CA LYS A 38 -4.12 12.08 -0.04
C LYS A 38 -2.71 11.62 -0.39
N TRP A 39 -2.46 10.30 -0.35
CA TRP A 39 -1.18 9.74 -0.71
C TRP A 39 -0.85 9.95 -2.19
N ILE A 40 -1.78 9.67 -3.11
CA ILE A 40 -1.57 9.90 -4.56
C ILE A 40 -1.48 11.38 -4.93
N SER A 41 -2.02 12.29 -4.11
CA SER A 41 -1.80 13.74 -4.28
C SER A 41 -0.40 14.18 -3.85
N ASN A 42 0.25 13.44 -2.93
CA ASN A 42 1.55 13.80 -2.38
C ASN A 42 2.73 13.07 -3.06
N TYR A 43 2.48 11.89 -3.63
CA TYR A 43 3.52 11.01 -4.16
C TYR A 43 3.10 10.41 -5.50
N ASN A 44 4.10 10.03 -6.31
CA ASN A 44 3.86 9.34 -7.56
C ASN A 44 3.43 7.90 -7.30
N GLY A 45 2.42 7.38 -8.00
CA GLY A 45 1.95 6.00 -7.82
C GLY A 45 0.45 5.87 -8.09
N LYS A 46 -0.11 4.70 -7.78
CA LYS A 46 -1.55 4.47 -7.92
C LYS A 46 -2.15 3.98 -6.60
N MET A 47 -3.44 4.21 -6.43
CA MET A 47 -4.22 3.57 -5.38
C MET A 47 -5.24 2.61 -5.97
N GLU A 48 -5.59 1.60 -5.19
CA GLU A 48 -6.67 0.67 -5.50
C GLU A 48 -7.70 0.67 -4.36
N LEU A 49 -8.91 0.20 -4.66
CA LEU A 49 -10.02 0.15 -3.70
C LEU A 49 -10.16 -1.22 -3.01
N SER A 50 -9.33 -2.20 -3.40
CA SER A 50 -9.35 -3.54 -2.80
C SER A 50 -7.95 -4.13 -2.72
N ILE A 51 -7.73 -4.96 -1.69
CA ILE A 51 -6.46 -5.70 -1.51
C ILE A 51 -6.15 -6.58 -2.73
N PRO A 52 -7.08 -7.40 -3.28
CA PRO A 52 -6.80 -8.23 -4.44
C PRO A 52 -6.27 -7.44 -5.64
N ASN A 53 -6.83 -6.25 -5.91
CA ASN A 53 -6.35 -5.40 -7.01
C ASN A 53 -4.98 -4.78 -6.71
N THR A 54 -4.70 -4.47 -5.45
CA THR A 54 -3.43 -3.87 -5.02
C THR A 54 -2.28 -4.83 -5.23
N VAL A 55 -2.50 -6.13 -4.97
CA VAL A 55 -1.46 -7.17 -5.02
C VAL A 55 -1.39 -7.92 -6.35
N LYS A 56 -2.37 -7.73 -7.25
CA LYS A 56 -2.61 -8.55 -8.46
C LYS A 56 -1.38 -8.78 -9.35
N ASP A 57 -0.39 -7.89 -9.32
CA ASP A 57 0.88 -8.04 -10.06
C ASP A 57 2.08 -7.55 -9.24
N ALA A 58 1.99 -7.54 -7.90
CA ALA A 58 3.06 -7.02 -7.07
C ALA A 58 4.20 -8.03 -6.94
N ASP A 59 5.44 -7.60 -7.17
CA ASP A 59 6.64 -8.40 -6.89
C ASP A 59 6.89 -8.48 -5.38
N PHE A 60 6.54 -7.40 -4.65
CA PHE A 60 6.65 -7.31 -3.20
C PHE A 60 5.39 -6.71 -2.59
N VAL A 61 4.93 -7.27 -1.47
CA VAL A 61 3.77 -6.79 -0.72
C VAL A 61 4.19 -6.44 0.71
N PHE A 62 3.94 -5.19 1.11
CA PHE A 62 4.13 -4.70 2.47
C PHE A 62 2.78 -4.58 3.16
N ALA A 63 2.54 -5.41 4.18
CA ALA A 63 1.38 -5.29 5.05
C ALA A 63 1.77 -4.47 6.29
N VAL A 64 1.39 -3.18 6.31
CA VAL A 64 1.68 -2.24 7.39
C VAL A 64 0.39 -1.91 8.13
N LEU A 65 -0.11 -2.91 8.87
CA LEU A 65 -1.42 -2.94 9.49
C LEU A 65 -1.31 -2.87 11.02
N GLU A 66 -2.41 -2.50 11.69
CA GLU A 66 -2.51 -2.55 13.15
C GLU A 66 -2.50 -4.00 13.65
N THR A 67 -1.86 -4.26 14.79
CA THR A 67 -1.60 -5.61 15.33
C THR A 67 -2.86 -6.37 15.78
N ILE A 68 -4.06 -5.79 15.65
CA ILE A 68 -5.30 -6.44 16.09
C ILE A 68 -5.72 -7.54 15.10
N MET A 69 -5.33 -8.78 15.45
CA MET A 69 -5.82 -10.08 14.99
C MET A 69 -6.02 -10.30 13.47
N ILE A 70 -5.03 -9.99 12.64
CA ILE A 70 -5.06 -10.36 11.20
C ILE A 70 -4.53 -11.79 10.96
N TYR A 71 -4.14 -12.52 12.02
CA TYR A 71 -3.42 -13.79 11.91
C TYR A 71 -4.20 -15.07 11.50
N PRO A 72 -5.53 -15.14 11.32
CA PRO A 72 -6.14 -16.36 10.80
C PRO A 72 -6.65 -16.29 9.35
N GLN A 73 -6.55 -15.16 8.62
CA GLN A 73 -7.18 -15.03 7.28
C GLN A 73 -6.22 -14.94 6.08
N PHE A 74 -4.92 -15.16 6.26
CA PHE A 74 -3.93 -15.05 5.18
C PHE A 74 -3.17 -16.35 4.86
N PHE A 75 -3.71 -17.52 5.20
CA PHE A 75 -3.31 -18.82 4.65
C PHE A 75 -4.52 -19.57 4.10
#